data_AF-A0A970GG73-F1
#
_entry.id   AF-A0A970GG73-F1
#
_cell.length_a   1.000
_cell.length_b   1.000
_cell.length_c   1.000
_cell.angle_alpha   90.00
_cell.angle_beta   90.00
_cell.angle_gamma   90.00
#
_symmetry.space_group_name_H-M   'P 1'
#
loop_
_entity.id
_entity.type
_entity.pdbx_description
1 polymer ?
#
loop_
_entity_poly.entity_id
_entity_poly.type
_entity_poly.pdbx_seq_one_letter_code
_entity_poly.pdbx_strand_id
1 'polypeptide(L)'
;MKGKHAILSAVHSIWLIALVMLWLGYVNVMDGFGFMNDHMNMRAFVNDVILNKPPPDNVSDRYLVINTSKNNALLPLDNDNTINTVITDRRLLAEKLRILDVNSDRIAFVICDVFFELPSADSQADSLLQEVIRSLSAKGKFAMPAFYNDQEKALVTPVFEGKSGLSQYRSSYLNEQFLKYSFIMYEHYKQVPLLAYENISGKSMERKKWWFIPYYTLDGRWVINTVIPEFRYVQSDFVEGLSYIHLGLFEDYFLGEGQVVVIGDIEGVYDLHQTISAFAAGPIVLINILESLRQGDNIISRGYLLLLFVVFFFCTYHIFFHHMDLPEGKTLLQRIWVFLLERWSYFLLLALVYVSMIFLHHYIHILILLSYFGLIDTLGGLLRRKREQMESPSA
;
A
#
# COMPACT_ATOMS: atom_id res chain seq x y z
N MET A 1 -26.39 -9.02 36.09
CA MET A 1 -25.65 -9.76 35.04
C MET A 1 -25.45 -8.96 33.75
N LYS A 2 -26.48 -8.37 33.15
CA LYS A 2 -26.38 -7.65 31.85
C LYS A 2 -25.28 -6.56 31.79
N GLY A 3 -25.12 -5.74 32.84
CA GLY A 3 -24.08 -4.71 32.88
C GLY A 3 -22.65 -5.27 32.87
N LYS A 4 -22.39 -6.39 33.56
CA LYS A 4 -21.06 -7.04 33.55
C LYS A 4 -20.71 -7.62 32.18
N HIS A 5 -21.69 -8.21 31.49
CA HIS A 5 -21.51 -8.76 30.14
C HIS A 5 -21.20 -7.66 29.11
N ALA A 6 -21.89 -6.51 29.22
CA ALA A 6 -21.62 -5.36 28.36
C ALA A 6 -20.20 -4.81 28.57
N ILE A 7 -19.75 -4.66 29.82
CA ILE A 7 -18.38 -4.20 30.11
C ILE A 7 -17.34 -5.18 29.55
N LEU A 8 -17.51 -6.49 29.76
CA LEU A 8 -16.59 -7.48 29.20
C LEU A 8 -16.55 -7.44 27.67
N SER A 9 -17.73 -7.26 27.05
CA SER A 9 -17.83 -7.14 25.59
C SER A 9 -17.12 -5.89 25.06
N ALA A 10 -17.24 -4.76 25.76
CA ALA A 10 -16.54 -3.53 25.40
C ALA A 10 -15.01 -3.69 25.52
N VAL A 11 -14.52 -4.28 26.60
CA VAL A 11 -13.07 -4.53 26.78
C VAL A 11 -12.53 -5.46 25.70
N HIS A 12 -13.23 -6.56 25.41
CA HIS A 12 -12.84 -7.48 24.36
C HIS A 12 -12.89 -6.84 22.96
N SER A 13 -13.82 -5.93 22.72
CA SER A 13 -13.89 -5.18 21.46
C SER A 13 -12.70 -4.25 21.27
N ILE A 14 -12.27 -3.56 22.34
CA ILE A 14 -11.06 -2.72 22.31
C ILE A 14 -9.84 -3.60 22.03
N TRP A 15 -9.75 -4.77 22.67
CA TRP A 15 -8.69 -5.75 22.40
C TRP A 15 -8.67 -6.20 20.94
N LEU A 16 -9.83 -6.53 20.37
CA LEU A 16 -9.95 -6.90 18.95
C LEU A 16 -9.54 -5.78 18.00
N ILE A 17 -9.91 -4.53 18.30
CA ILE A 17 -9.44 -3.38 17.52
C ILE A 17 -7.91 -3.31 17.57
N ALA A 18 -7.31 -3.42 18.75
CA ALA A 18 -5.86 -3.40 18.89
C ALA A 18 -5.19 -4.52 18.07
N LEU A 19 -5.76 -5.74 18.11
CA LEU A 19 -5.28 -6.88 17.32
C LEU A 19 -5.37 -6.62 15.81
N VAL A 20 -6.50 -6.08 15.34
CA VAL A 20 -6.70 -5.72 13.92
C VAL A 20 -5.73 -4.61 13.50
N MET A 21 -5.52 -3.60 14.34
CA MET A 21 -4.58 -2.51 14.04
C MET A 21 -3.13 -3.00 13.95
N LEU A 22 -2.73 -3.91 14.85
CA LEU A 22 -1.42 -4.57 14.77
C LEU A 22 -1.29 -5.39 13.48
N TRP A 23 -2.33 -6.11 13.10
CA TRP A 23 -2.35 -6.90 11.87
C TRP A 23 -2.26 -6.04 10.61
N LEU A 24 -3.07 -4.98 10.52
CA LEU A 24 -3.08 -4.05 9.39
C LEU A 24 -1.72 -3.37 9.21
N GLY A 25 -1.01 -3.09 10.31
CA GLY A 25 0.34 -2.52 10.28
C GLY A 25 1.44 -3.49 9.85
N TYR A 26 1.19 -4.80 9.90
CA TYR A 26 2.21 -5.82 9.61
C TYR A 26 2.20 -6.23 8.13
N VAL A 27 3.41 -6.35 7.56
CA VAL A 27 3.61 -6.89 6.20
C VAL A 27 3.45 -8.40 6.28
N ASN A 28 2.23 -8.89 6.10
CA ASN A 28 1.97 -10.31 6.05
C ASN A 28 2.39 -10.87 4.71
N VAL A 29 3.29 -11.85 4.77
CA VAL A 29 3.86 -12.52 3.59
C VAL A 29 3.01 -13.73 3.14
N MET A 30 1.98 -14.06 3.94
CA MET A 30 1.09 -15.22 3.77
C MET A 30 -0.29 -14.87 3.20
N ASP A 31 -0.52 -13.62 2.78
CA ASP A 31 -1.82 -13.21 2.23
C ASP A 31 -2.05 -13.91 0.86
N GLY A 32 -3.18 -14.61 0.73
CA GLY A 32 -3.52 -15.38 -0.47
C GLY A 32 -3.90 -14.49 -1.65
N PHE A 33 -3.03 -14.42 -2.66
CA PHE A 33 -3.19 -13.58 -3.86
C PHE A 33 -4.50 -13.80 -4.63
N GLY A 34 -4.99 -15.04 -4.75
CA GLY A 34 -6.24 -15.31 -5.46
C GLY A 34 -7.43 -14.54 -4.88
N PHE A 35 -7.55 -14.50 -3.55
CA PHE A 35 -8.58 -13.72 -2.86
C PHE A 35 -8.41 -12.21 -3.10
N MET A 36 -7.17 -11.72 -3.16
CA MET A 36 -6.90 -10.30 -3.37
C MET A 36 -7.18 -9.86 -4.81
N ASN A 37 -6.88 -10.72 -5.80
CA ASN A 37 -7.24 -10.48 -7.19
C ASN A 37 -8.77 -10.47 -7.37
N ASP A 38 -9.46 -11.46 -6.81
CA ASP A 38 -10.93 -11.51 -6.80
C ASP A 38 -11.53 -10.28 -6.12
N HIS A 39 -10.88 -9.76 -5.08
CA HIS A 39 -11.28 -8.51 -4.46
C HIS A 39 -11.14 -7.31 -5.37
N MET A 40 -9.98 -7.12 -6.02
CA MET A 40 -9.77 -5.99 -6.92
C MET A 40 -10.84 -6.00 -8.02
N ASN A 41 -11.15 -7.18 -8.57
CA ASN A 41 -12.22 -7.37 -9.55
C ASN A 41 -13.60 -7.03 -8.97
N MET A 42 -13.92 -7.51 -7.78
CA MET A 42 -15.19 -7.23 -7.11
C MET A 42 -15.37 -5.73 -6.84
N ARG A 43 -14.30 -5.06 -6.42
CA ARG A 43 -14.31 -3.65 -6.12
C ARG A 43 -14.47 -2.80 -7.39
N ALA A 44 -13.76 -3.15 -8.47
CA ALA A 44 -13.96 -2.53 -9.78
C ALA A 44 -15.43 -2.69 -10.21
N PHE A 45 -15.98 -3.91 -10.11
CA PHE A 45 -17.40 -4.17 -10.39
C PHE A 45 -18.34 -3.29 -9.55
N VAL A 46 -18.12 -3.19 -8.24
CA VAL A 46 -18.95 -2.34 -7.36
C VAL A 46 -18.85 -0.87 -7.76
N ASN A 47 -17.64 -0.36 -8.03
CA ASN A 47 -17.44 1.04 -8.38
C ASN A 47 -18.04 1.39 -9.74
N ASP A 48 -17.82 0.54 -10.74
CA ASP A 48 -18.16 0.83 -12.13
C ASP A 48 -19.63 0.50 -12.42
N VAL A 49 -20.13 -0.64 -11.93
CA VAL A 49 -21.46 -1.15 -12.26
C VAL A 49 -22.51 -0.77 -11.23
N ILE A 50 -22.19 -0.82 -9.93
CA ILE A 50 -23.17 -0.55 -8.86
C ILE A 50 -23.21 0.96 -8.55
N LEU A 51 -22.05 1.58 -8.39
CA LEU A 51 -21.95 2.98 -7.98
C LEU A 51 -21.87 3.96 -9.15
N ASN A 52 -21.67 3.47 -10.39
CA ASN A 52 -21.49 4.29 -11.60
C ASN A 52 -20.49 5.44 -11.37
N LYS A 53 -19.37 5.15 -10.71
CA LYS A 53 -18.33 6.15 -10.53
C LYS A 53 -17.75 6.55 -11.89
N PRO A 54 -17.46 7.85 -12.11
CA PRO A 54 -16.76 8.25 -13.31
C PRO A 54 -15.39 7.54 -13.35
N PRO A 55 -14.85 7.28 -14.56
CA PRO A 55 -13.49 6.77 -14.68
C PRO A 55 -12.52 7.73 -13.98
N PRO A 56 -11.35 7.22 -13.53
CA PRO A 56 -10.33 8.08 -12.96
C PRO A 56 -10.01 9.24 -13.90
N ASP A 57 -9.63 10.39 -13.32
CA ASP A 57 -9.18 11.55 -14.08
C ASP A 57 -8.11 11.14 -15.10
N ASN A 58 -8.03 11.85 -16.22
CA ASN A 58 -7.02 11.54 -17.22
C ASN A 58 -5.62 11.65 -16.61
N VAL A 59 -4.81 10.60 -16.77
CA VAL A 59 -3.43 10.53 -16.29
C VAL A 59 -2.66 11.78 -16.69
N SER A 60 -2.83 12.25 -17.93
CA SER A 60 -2.13 13.40 -18.48
C SER A 60 -2.45 14.72 -17.76
N ASP A 61 -3.57 14.82 -17.03
CA ASP A 61 -3.91 16.07 -16.34
C ASP A 61 -3.11 16.21 -15.04
N ARG A 62 -2.69 15.09 -14.45
CA ARG A 62 -2.00 15.04 -13.15
C ARG A 62 -0.52 14.68 -13.27
N TYR A 63 -0.16 13.97 -14.33
CA TYR A 63 1.14 13.37 -14.52
C TYR A 63 1.69 13.66 -15.90
N LEU A 64 2.98 13.94 -15.95
CA LEU A 64 3.78 13.89 -17.16
C LEU A 64 4.76 12.73 -17.01
N VAL A 65 4.65 11.72 -17.86
CA VAL A 65 5.55 10.57 -17.82
C VAL A 65 6.60 10.68 -18.91
N ILE A 66 7.86 10.57 -18.52
CA ILE A 66 9.02 10.62 -19.41
C ILE A 66 9.69 9.25 -19.40
N ASN A 67 9.65 8.56 -20.53
CA ASN A 67 10.11 7.20 -20.69
C ASN A 67 11.62 7.12 -20.98
N THR A 68 12.35 6.32 -20.21
CA THR A 68 13.80 6.10 -20.40
C THR A 68 14.15 4.82 -21.15
N SER A 69 13.20 3.91 -21.43
CA SER A 69 13.44 2.55 -21.92
C SER A 69 14.34 2.43 -23.17
N LYS A 70 14.30 3.43 -24.06
CA LYS A 70 15.03 3.47 -25.35
C LYS A 70 16.21 4.45 -25.35
N ASN A 71 16.48 5.12 -24.23
CA ASN A 71 17.48 6.19 -24.13
C ASN A 71 18.64 5.75 -23.24
N ASN A 72 19.38 4.77 -23.72
CA ASN A 72 20.36 4.04 -22.92
C ASN A 72 21.80 4.34 -23.34
N ALA A 73 22.70 4.27 -22.37
CA ALA A 73 24.15 4.22 -22.55
C ALA A 73 24.70 2.91 -21.98
N LEU A 74 25.88 2.49 -22.45
CA LEU A 74 26.58 1.32 -21.92
C LEU A 74 27.54 1.75 -20.82
N LEU A 75 27.50 1.04 -19.70
CA LEU A 75 28.43 1.17 -18.59
C LEU A 75 29.31 -0.08 -18.51
N PRO A 76 30.62 0.01 -18.75
CA PRO A 76 31.51 -1.13 -18.57
C PRO A 76 31.64 -1.52 -17.10
N LEU A 77 31.59 -2.84 -16.84
CA LEU A 77 31.76 -3.45 -15.52
C LEU A 77 33.16 -4.02 -15.31
N ASP A 78 33.95 -4.11 -16.38
CA ASP A 78 35.32 -4.58 -16.40
C ASP A 78 36.24 -3.56 -17.08
N ASN A 79 37.54 -3.64 -16.81
CA ASN A 79 38.52 -2.71 -17.38
C ASN A 79 38.67 -2.83 -18.90
N ASP A 80 38.35 -4.01 -19.46
CA ASP A 80 38.48 -4.31 -20.88
C ASP A 80 37.18 -4.04 -21.66
N ASN A 81 36.13 -3.54 -21.00
CA ASN A 81 34.80 -3.27 -21.53
C ASN A 81 34.15 -4.48 -22.24
N THR A 82 34.53 -5.70 -21.86
CA THR A 82 33.97 -6.94 -22.41
C THR A 82 32.62 -7.27 -21.78
N ILE A 83 32.35 -6.76 -20.58
CA ILE A 83 31.10 -6.92 -19.84
C ILE A 83 30.53 -5.52 -19.59
N ASN A 84 29.35 -5.26 -20.15
CA ASN A 84 28.67 -3.97 -20.02
C ASN A 84 27.29 -4.17 -19.39
N THR A 85 26.84 -3.19 -18.62
CA THR A 85 25.45 -3.04 -18.21
C THR A 85 24.81 -1.86 -18.93
N VAL A 86 23.49 -1.92 -19.10
CA VAL A 86 22.71 -0.88 -19.76
C VAL A 86 22.21 0.09 -18.68
N ILE A 87 22.52 1.38 -18.85
CA ILE A 87 22.06 2.45 -17.96
C ILE A 87 21.31 3.51 -18.77
N THR A 88 20.50 4.34 -18.12
CA THR A 88 19.95 5.54 -18.79
C THR A 88 21.08 6.50 -19.18
N ASP A 89 21.00 7.09 -20.38
CA ASP A 89 21.94 8.12 -20.83
C ASP A 89 21.90 9.34 -19.89
N ARG A 90 22.99 9.54 -19.14
CA ARG A 90 23.09 10.59 -18.12
C ARG A 90 23.19 11.98 -18.70
N ARG A 91 23.79 12.12 -19.89
CA ARG A 91 23.95 13.43 -20.54
C ARG A 91 22.59 13.90 -21.03
N LEU A 92 21.85 13.01 -21.68
CA LEU A 92 20.48 13.29 -22.11
C LEU A 92 19.55 13.52 -20.91
N LEU A 93 19.66 12.70 -19.85
CA LEU A 93 18.87 12.92 -18.63
C LEU A 93 19.18 14.29 -17.99
N ALA A 94 20.45 14.69 -17.92
CA ALA A 94 20.83 16.01 -17.39
C ALA A 94 20.25 17.15 -18.23
N GLU A 95 20.29 17.04 -19.56
CA GLU A 95 19.69 18.01 -20.48
C GLU A 95 18.18 18.17 -20.22
N LYS A 96 17.45 17.05 -20.15
CA LYS A 96 16.00 17.06 -19.97
C LYS A 96 15.58 17.47 -18.56
N LEU A 97 16.32 17.07 -17.53
CA LEU A 97 16.10 17.58 -16.18
C LEU A 97 16.35 19.09 -16.08
N ARG A 98 17.27 19.64 -16.88
CA ARG A 98 17.51 21.10 -16.90
C ARG A 98 16.30 21.87 -17.43
N ILE A 99 15.56 21.31 -18.39
CA ILE A 99 14.27 21.86 -18.84
C ILE A 99 13.28 21.93 -17.67
N LEU A 100 13.17 20.86 -16.88
CA LEU A 100 12.32 20.81 -15.68
C LEU A 100 12.79 21.79 -14.60
N ASP A 101 14.09 21.98 -14.44
CA ASP A 101 14.66 22.90 -13.45
C ASP A 101 14.39 24.36 -13.80
N VAL A 102 14.52 24.74 -15.07
CA VAL A 102 14.18 26.08 -15.56
C VAL A 102 12.67 26.34 -15.41
N ASN A 103 11.84 25.32 -15.59
CA ASN A 103 10.39 25.39 -15.50
C ASN A 103 9.84 24.87 -14.15
N SER A 104 10.63 24.92 -13.08
CA SER A 104 10.30 24.26 -11.80
C SER A 104 9.02 24.76 -11.14
N ASP A 105 8.58 25.98 -11.50
CA ASP A 105 7.37 26.60 -10.97
C ASP A 105 6.09 26.00 -11.57
N ARG A 106 6.18 25.45 -12.78
CA ARG A 106 5.05 24.83 -13.50
C ARG A 106 4.78 23.39 -13.04
N ILE A 107 5.76 22.74 -12.42
CA ILE A 107 5.66 21.35 -11.98
C ILE A 107 5.44 21.24 -10.48
N ALA A 108 4.68 20.25 -10.04
CA ALA A 108 4.51 19.97 -8.62
C ALA A 108 5.78 19.31 -8.04
N PHE A 109 6.29 18.27 -8.69
CA PHE A 109 7.42 17.46 -8.23
C PHE A 109 7.95 16.54 -9.35
N VAL A 110 9.19 16.07 -9.23
CA VAL A 110 9.87 15.12 -10.12
C VAL A 110 10.22 13.85 -9.34
N ILE A 111 9.66 12.73 -9.77
CA ILE A 111 10.04 11.39 -9.34
C ILE A 111 10.94 10.80 -10.43
N CYS A 112 12.22 10.63 -10.14
CA CYS A 112 13.17 10.03 -11.08
C CYS A 112 13.41 8.58 -10.68
N ASP A 113 12.70 7.64 -11.29
CA ASP A 113 12.79 6.20 -11.08
C ASP A 113 13.96 5.60 -11.90
N VAL A 114 15.17 6.07 -11.58
CA VAL A 114 16.43 5.61 -12.18
C VAL A 114 17.44 5.42 -11.06
N PHE A 115 17.99 4.21 -10.93
CA PHE A 115 19.00 3.89 -9.93
C PHE A 115 20.40 4.36 -10.38
N PHE A 116 21.08 5.09 -9.50
CA PHE A 116 22.43 5.63 -9.75
C PHE A 116 23.45 5.01 -8.81
N GLU A 117 23.64 3.69 -8.89
CA GLU A 117 24.45 2.91 -7.95
C GLU A 117 25.96 3.09 -8.17
N LEU A 118 26.36 3.32 -9.42
CA LEU A 118 27.76 3.42 -9.85
C LEU A 118 28.00 4.73 -10.61
N PRO A 119 29.20 5.33 -10.58
CA PRO A 119 29.56 6.41 -11.49
C PRO A 119 29.51 5.94 -12.96
N SER A 120 29.28 6.85 -13.90
CA SER A 120 29.33 6.50 -15.32
C SER A 120 30.73 6.65 -15.88
N ALA A 121 30.97 6.06 -17.05
CA ALA A 121 32.21 6.29 -17.79
C ALA A 121 32.36 7.75 -18.28
N ASP A 122 31.26 8.49 -18.44
CA ASP A 122 31.25 9.91 -18.82
C ASP A 122 31.15 10.79 -17.56
N SER A 123 32.30 11.07 -16.95
CA SER A 123 32.39 11.91 -15.73
C SER A 123 31.87 13.34 -15.94
N GLN A 124 31.88 13.84 -17.18
CA GLN A 124 31.30 15.15 -17.51
C GLN A 124 29.77 15.07 -17.46
N ALA A 125 29.16 14.01 -17.99
CA ALA A 125 27.72 13.79 -17.89
C ALA A 125 27.27 13.66 -16.42
N ASP A 126 28.03 12.94 -15.59
CA ASP A 126 27.78 12.86 -14.14
C ASP A 126 27.81 14.22 -13.48
N SER A 127 28.79 15.06 -13.83
CA SER A 127 28.92 16.41 -13.27
C SER A 127 27.73 17.31 -13.67
N LEU A 128 27.27 17.23 -14.93
CA LEU A 128 26.09 17.96 -15.41
C LEU A 128 24.81 17.49 -14.71
N LEU A 129 24.65 16.18 -14.54
CA LEU A 129 23.50 15.60 -13.88
C LEU A 129 23.45 15.99 -12.39
N GLN A 130 24.59 15.94 -11.71
CA GLN A 130 24.73 16.36 -10.31
C GLN A 130 24.31 17.81 -10.09
N GLU A 131 24.70 18.73 -10.97
CA GLU A 131 24.34 20.14 -10.88
C GLU A 131 22.81 20.33 -10.88
N VAL A 132 22.13 19.70 -11.84
CA VAL A 132 20.67 19.83 -12.02
C VAL A 132 19.92 19.13 -10.88
N ILE A 133 20.36 17.93 -10.46
CA ILE A 133 19.76 17.22 -9.31
C ILE A 133 19.86 18.07 -8.04
N ARG A 134 21.02 18.70 -7.79
CA ARG A 134 21.22 19.55 -6.62
C ARG A 134 20.30 20.78 -6.66
N SER A 135 20.17 21.42 -7.81
CA SER A 135 19.27 22.56 -8.02
C SER A 135 17.81 22.19 -7.74
N LEU A 136 17.29 21.14 -8.37
CA LEU A 136 15.92 20.68 -8.17
C LEU A 136 15.66 20.20 -6.73
N SER A 137 16.64 19.52 -6.11
CA SER A 137 16.55 19.08 -4.72
C SER A 137 16.47 20.27 -3.76
N ALA A 138 17.27 21.32 -3.98
CA ALA A 138 17.25 22.54 -3.17
C ALA A 138 15.90 23.28 -3.29
N LYS A 139 15.25 23.21 -4.45
CA LYS A 139 13.88 23.71 -4.67
C LYS A 139 12.79 22.81 -4.08
N GLY A 140 13.16 21.65 -3.52
CA GLY A 140 12.21 20.67 -2.99
C GLY A 140 11.35 20.01 -4.07
N LYS A 141 11.85 19.92 -5.31
CA LYS A 141 11.10 19.45 -6.48
C LYS A 141 11.54 18.07 -6.98
N PHE A 142 12.47 17.37 -6.33
CA PHE A 142 13.05 16.14 -6.87
C PHE A 142 13.26 15.07 -5.81
N ALA A 143 13.07 13.82 -6.20
CA ALA A 143 13.57 12.65 -5.48
C ALA A 143 14.00 11.54 -6.44
N MET A 144 14.99 10.77 -6.03
CA MET A 144 15.53 9.59 -6.74
C MET A 144 15.60 8.36 -5.81
N PRO A 145 15.63 7.15 -6.38
CA PRO A 145 15.62 5.92 -5.60
C PRO A 145 16.98 5.65 -4.95
N ALA A 146 16.91 5.16 -3.74
CA ALA A 146 17.94 4.41 -3.04
C ALA A 146 17.39 3.01 -2.76
N PHE A 147 18.25 2.05 -2.42
CA PHE A 147 17.79 0.77 -1.91
C PHE A 147 18.61 0.34 -0.70
N TYR A 148 18.04 -0.54 0.11
CA TYR A 148 18.65 -1.14 1.26
C TYR A 148 19.04 -2.58 0.90
N ASN A 149 20.34 -2.85 0.91
CA ASN A 149 20.88 -4.17 0.71
C ASN A 149 20.68 -4.99 2.00
N ASP A 150 19.74 -5.94 1.98
CA ASP A 150 19.44 -6.78 3.14
C ASP A 150 20.61 -7.73 3.51
N GLN A 151 21.45 -8.11 2.55
CA GLN A 151 22.61 -8.99 2.80
C GLN A 151 23.72 -8.24 3.55
N GLU A 152 24.05 -7.04 3.07
CA GLU A 152 25.09 -6.18 3.67
C GLU A 152 24.58 -5.34 4.84
N LYS A 153 23.25 -5.30 5.04
CA LYS A 153 22.55 -4.46 6.02
C LYS A 153 22.91 -2.98 5.88
N ALA A 154 23.10 -2.53 4.65
CA ALA A 154 23.54 -1.18 4.32
C ALA A 154 22.56 -0.51 3.36
N LEU A 155 22.40 0.81 3.52
CA LEU A 155 21.73 1.63 2.54
C LEU A 155 22.70 1.90 1.39
N VAL A 156 22.32 1.53 0.18
CA VAL A 156 22.99 1.92 -1.06
C VAL A 156 22.34 3.21 -1.55
N THR A 157 23.08 4.31 -1.42
CA THR A 157 22.63 5.63 -1.86
C THR A 157 23.06 5.91 -3.30
N PRO A 158 22.34 6.76 -4.03
CA PRO A 158 22.79 7.29 -5.31
C PRO A 158 24.20 7.89 -5.20
N VAL A 159 24.99 7.78 -6.28
CA VAL A 159 26.27 8.50 -6.40
C VAL A 159 26.09 10.02 -6.44
N PHE A 160 24.87 10.49 -6.71
CA PHE A 160 24.53 11.90 -6.75
C PHE A 160 24.02 12.42 -5.41
N GLU A 161 24.54 13.58 -4.99
CA GLU A 161 24.02 14.30 -3.84
C GLU A 161 22.68 14.95 -4.17
N GLY A 162 21.63 14.55 -3.47
CA GLY A 162 20.28 15.08 -3.62
C GLY A 162 19.30 14.39 -2.69
N LYS A 163 18.03 14.76 -2.79
CA LYS A 163 16.99 14.10 -2.01
C LYS A 163 16.77 12.69 -2.57
N SER A 164 16.96 11.67 -1.74
CA SER A 164 16.71 10.27 -2.09
C SER A 164 15.76 9.62 -1.10
N GLY A 165 14.96 8.68 -1.59
CA GLY A 165 14.10 7.81 -0.77
C GLY A 165 14.29 6.37 -1.18
N LEU A 166 13.89 5.43 -0.34
CA LEU A 166 13.86 4.03 -0.76
C LEU A 166 12.91 3.87 -1.95
N SER A 167 13.27 3.00 -2.89
CA SER A 167 12.36 2.47 -3.91
C SER A 167 12.49 0.95 -3.90
N GLN A 168 11.85 0.34 -2.92
CA GLN A 168 11.83 -1.12 -2.80
C GLN A 168 10.58 -1.56 -2.07
N TYR A 169 10.11 -2.77 -2.38
CA TYR A 169 9.01 -3.40 -1.68
C TYR A 169 9.40 -4.81 -1.26
N ARG A 170 8.71 -5.32 -0.24
CA ARG A 170 8.87 -6.73 0.17
C ARG A 170 7.96 -7.57 -0.71
N SER A 171 8.54 -8.42 -1.54
CA SER A 171 7.80 -9.41 -2.32
C SER A 171 7.33 -10.56 -1.41
N SER A 172 6.27 -11.26 -1.82
CA SER A 172 5.85 -12.47 -1.10
C SER A 172 6.86 -13.60 -1.30
N TYR A 173 7.20 -14.29 -0.20
CA TYR A 173 8.07 -15.48 -0.16
C TYR A 173 7.68 -16.57 -1.16
N LEU A 174 6.40 -16.65 -1.55
CA LEU A 174 5.91 -17.75 -2.37
C LEU A 174 5.99 -17.48 -3.88
N ASN A 175 5.88 -16.23 -4.33
CA ASN A 175 5.67 -15.92 -5.75
C ASN A 175 6.40 -14.66 -6.29
N GLU A 176 7.36 -14.06 -5.57
CA GLU A 176 8.04 -12.81 -6.01
C GLU A 176 7.08 -11.65 -6.38
N GLN A 177 5.85 -11.67 -5.85
CA GLN A 177 4.77 -10.74 -6.20
C GLN A 177 4.67 -9.55 -5.23
N PHE A 178 4.38 -8.37 -5.79
CA PHE A 178 4.11 -7.14 -5.06
C PHE A 178 2.69 -7.14 -4.50
N LEU A 179 2.56 -7.14 -3.16
CA LEU A 179 1.26 -7.13 -2.46
C LEU A 179 1.05 -5.85 -1.62
N LYS A 180 2.01 -5.56 -0.75
CA LYS A 180 1.92 -4.47 0.23
C LYS A 180 3.08 -3.51 0.08
N TYR A 181 2.78 -2.23 0.19
CA TYR A 181 3.75 -1.16 0.17
C TYR A 181 3.89 -0.52 1.54
N SER A 182 5.11 -0.31 2.01
CA SER A 182 5.39 0.35 3.29
C SER A 182 6.02 1.72 3.05
N PHE A 183 5.40 2.80 3.51
CA PHE A 183 5.88 4.17 3.26
C PHE A 183 7.18 4.52 3.99
N ILE A 184 7.38 3.93 5.18
CA ILE A 184 8.60 4.04 5.98
C ILE A 184 9.12 2.62 6.23
N MET A 185 10.38 2.37 5.86
CA MET A 185 11.07 1.09 6.02
C MET A 185 12.37 1.23 6.82
N TYR A 186 12.85 0.10 7.35
CA TYR A 186 14.04 -0.01 8.21
C TYR A 186 14.16 1.15 9.20
N GLU A 187 13.09 1.29 9.98
CA GLU A 187 12.91 2.25 11.06
C GLU A 187 12.63 3.71 10.68
N HIS A 188 13.28 4.25 9.66
CA HIS A 188 13.27 5.69 9.39
C HIS A 188 13.39 6.09 7.92
N TYR A 189 13.71 5.16 7.03
CA TYR A 189 13.86 5.50 5.62
C TYR A 189 12.50 5.62 4.95
N LYS A 190 12.20 6.82 4.48
CA LYS A 190 10.99 7.11 3.71
C LYS A 190 11.18 6.63 2.27
N GLN A 191 10.11 6.13 1.68
CA GLN A 191 10.09 5.77 0.28
C GLN A 191 9.88 6.99 -0.63
N VAL A 192 10.27 6.89 -1.90
CA VAL A 192 10.16 7.97 -2.90
C VAL A 192 8.74 8.55 -3.02
N PRO A 193 7.65 7.75 -3.14
CA PRO A 193 6.29 8.29 -3.22
C PRO A 193 5.87 9.08 -1.97
N LEU A 194 6.33 8.66 -0.78
CA LEU A 194 6.07 9.42 0.45
C LEU A 194 6.81 10.76 0.41
N LEU A 195 8.07 10.79 0.01
CA LEU A 195 8.84 12.03 -0.12
C LEU A 195 8.19 13.01 -1.10
N ALA A 196 7.70 12.51 -2.23
CA ALA A 196 6.96 13.32 -3.20
C ALA A 196 5.67 13.87 -2.59
N TYR A 197 4.87 13.02 -1.95
CA TYR A 197 3.62 13.42 -1.31
C TYR A 197 3.84 14.51 -0.24
N GLU A 198 4.84 14.34 0.62
CA GLU A 198 5.13 15.31 1.68
C GLU A 198 5.56 16.67 1.12
N ASN A 199 6.36 16.67 0.04
CA ASN A 199 6.78 17.90 -0.62
C ASN A 199 5.63 18.60 -1.35
N ILE A 200 4.76 17.85 -2.01
CA ILE A 200 3.62 18.41 -2.76
C ILE A 200 2.56 18.95 -1.80
N SER A 201 2.25 18.20 -0.74
CA SER A 201 1.13 18.51 0.15
C SER A 201 1.49 19.37 1.35
N GLY A 202 2.79 19.49 1.66
CA GLY A 202 3.29 20.11 2.90
C GLY A 202 2.99 19.32 4.17
N LYS A 203 2.37 18.13 4.06
CA LYS A 203 2.09 17.24 5.20
C LYS A 203 3.30 16.35 5.46
N SER A 204 3.48 15.91 6.70
CA SER A 204 4.56 14.99 7.08
C SER A 204 3.99 13.75 7.77
N MET A 205 4.47 12.58 7.35
CA MET A 205 4.24 11.31 8.00
C MET A 205 5.38 11.03 8.99
N GLU A 206 4.99 10.77 10.23
CA GLU A 206 5.89 10.54 11.35
C GLU A 206 5.68 9.15 11.93
N ARG A 207 6.78 8.44 12.17
CA ARG A 207 6.79 7.24 13.01
C ARG A 207 6.87 7.68 14.47
N LYS A 208 5.92 7.22 15.27
CA LYS A 208 5.88 7.40 16.72
C LYS A 208 5.95 6.03 17.40
N LYS A 209 6.30 6.02 18.69
CA LYS A 209 6.37 4.81 19.49
C LYS A 209 5.49 4.96 20.71
N TRP A 210 4.66 3.95 20.97
CA TRP A 210 4.00 3.78 22.26
C TRP A 210 4.56 2.52 22.90
N TRP A 211 5.45 2.68 23.88
CA TRP A 211 6.26 1.61 24.47
C TRP A 211 7.06 0.87 23.38
N PHE A 212 6.71 -0.38 23.03
CA PHE A 212 7.36 -1.17 21.95
C PHE A 212 6.59 -1.12 20.62
N ILE A 213 5.37 -0.57 20.59
CA ILE A 213 4.51 -0.62 19.42
C ILE A 213 4.72 0.65 18.58
N PRO A 214 5.26 0.54 17.35
CA PRO A 214 5.30 1.68 16.45
C PRO A 214 3.89 2.00 15.95
N TYR A 215 3.55 3.27 15.91
CA TYR A 215 2.36 3.79 15.24
C TYR A 215 2.75 4.98 14.38
N TYR A 216 1.90 5.36 13.43
CA TYR A 216 2.23 6.39 12.45
C TYR A 216 1.16 7.46 12.44
N THR A 217 1.60 8.70 12.24
CA THR A 217 0.69 9.84 12.09
C THR A 217 1.04 10.65 10.87
N LEU A 218 0.03 11.05 10.11
CA LEU A 218 0.14 12.03 9.04
C LEU A 218 -0.58 13.30 9.49
N ASP A 219 0.19 14.36 9.76
CA ASP A 219 -0.34 15.64 10.25
C ASP A 219 -1.31 15.47 11.45
N GLY A 220 -0.87 14.68 12.44
CA GLY A 220 -1.64 14.37 13.65
C GLY A 220 -2.75 13.33 13.49
N ARG A 221 -3.11 12.91 12.27
CA ARG A 221 -4.10 11.84 12.01
C ARG A 221 -3.43 10.48 12.03
N TRP A 222 -4.10 9.47 12.60
CA TRP A 222 -3.57 8.11 12.61
C TRP A 222 -3.58 7.52 11.21
N VAL A 223 -2.47 6.90 10.85
CA VAL A 223 -2.31 6.23 9.55
C VAL A 223 -1.66 4.87 9.73
N ILE A 224 -1.92 3.97 8.78
CA ILE A 224 -1.15 2.74 8.62
C ILE A 224 0.06 3.00 7.73
N ASN A 225 1.21 2.44 8.11
CA ASN A 225 2.44 2.56 7.32
C ASN A 225 2.45 1.65 6.09
N THR A 226 1.73 0.54 6.18
CA THR A 226 1.70 -0.50 5.17
C THR A 226 0.30 -0.56 4.59
N VAL A 227 0.17 -0.41 3.27
CA VAL A 227 -1.11 -0.49 2.54
C VAL A 227 -1.02 -1.48 1.41
N ILE A 228 -2.17 -1.99 0.98
CA ILE A 228 -2.32 -2.61 -0.33
C ILE A 228 -2.70 -1.46 -1.27
N PRO A 229 -1.81 -1.01 -2.16
CA PRO A 229 -2.10 0.12 -3.03
C PRO A 229 -3.25 -0.22 -3.97
N GLU A 230 -4.13 0.75 -4.19
CA GLU A 230 -5.13 0.65 -5.25
C GLU A 230 -4.48 1.06 -6.58
N PHE A 231 -4.50 0.14 -7.55
CA PHE A 231 -4.05 0.41 -8.92
C PHE A 231 -5.17 1.13 -9.69
N ARG A 232 -5.21 2.45 -9.53
CA ARG A 232 -6.13 3.37 -10.22
C ARG A 232 -5.76 3.60 -11.67
N TYR A 233 -4.46 3.53 -11.98
CA TYR A 233 -3.94 3.57 -13.32
C TYR A 233 -3.26 2.25 -13.66
N VAL A 234 -3.58 1.71 -14.82
CA VAL A 234 -3.02 0.47 -15.35
C VAL A 234 -2.13 0.76 -16.56
N GLN A 235 -1.32 -0.22 -16.96
CA GLN A 235 -0.38 -0.08 -18.10
C GLN A 235 -1.07 0.44 -19.38
N SER A 236 -2.30 0.01 -19.66
CA SER A 236 -3.04 0.43 -20.85
C SER A 236 -3.48 1.90 -20.84
N ASP A 237 -3.46 2.56 -19.69
CA ASP A 237 -3.76 3.99 -19.59
C ASP A 237 -2.58 4.84 -20.07
N PHE A 238 -1.39 4.23 -20.23
CA PHE A 238 -0.18 4.90 -20.68
C PHE A 238 0.05 4.66 -22.18
N VAL A 239 -0.25 5.66 -22.99
CA VAL A 239 -0.13 5.65 -24.46
C VAL A 239 0.94 6.64 -24.91
N GLU A 240 1.84 6.17 -25.79
CA GLU A 240 2.93 6.97 -26.36
C GLU A 240 2.40 8.23 -27.07
N GLY A 241 3.00 9.38 -26.80
CA GLY A 241 2.65 10.66 -27.41
C GLY A 241 1.37 11.30 -26.87
N LEU A 242 0.62 10.62 -26.00
CA LEU A 242 -0.56 11.15 -25.32
C LEU A 242 -0.32 11.33 -23.82
N SER A 243 0.11 10.27 -23.14
CA SER A 243 0.28 10.26 -21.68
C SER A 243 1.72 10.01 -21.24
N TYR A 244 2.58 9.51 -22.14
CA TYR A 244 4.02 9.47 -21.92
C TYR A 244 4.80 9.85 -23.18
N ILE A 245 6.02 10.36 -23.01
CA ILE A 245 6.93 10.76 -24.09
C ILE A 245 8.30 10.16 -23.83
N HIS A 246 9.02 9.74 -24.87
CA HIS A 246 10.40 9.29 -24.72
C HIS A 246 11.33 10.41 -24.27
N LEU A 247 12.28 10.12 -23.39
CA LEU A 247 13.25 11.09 -22.84
C LEU A 247 13.93 11.89 -23.95
N GLY A 248 14.34 11.24 -25.04
CA GLY A 248 14.98 11.91 -26.17
C GLY A 248 14.09 12.91 -26.94
N LEU A 249 12.76 12.80 -26.81
CA LEU A 249 11.78 13.64 -27.50
C LEU A 249 11.12 14.67 -26.58
N PHE A 250 11.40 14.62 -25.28
CA PHE A 250 10.80 15.51 -24.31
C PHE A 250 11.33 16.94 -24.45
N GLU A 251 10.41 17.89 -24.45
CA GLU A 251 10.62 19.33 -24.58
C GLU A 251 9.61 20.10 -23.69
N ASP A 252 9.87 21.39 -23.46
CA ASP A 252 9.14 22.23 -22.49
C ASP A 252 7.64 22.43 -22.79
N TYR A 253 7.23 22.37 -24.05
CA TYR A 253 5.84 22.53 -24.46
C TYR A 253 4.91 21.38 -24.02
N PHE A 254 5.48 20.24 -23.61
CA PHE A 254 4.70 19.13 -23.04
C PHE A 254 4.34 19.34 -21.56
N LEU A 255 4.95 20.33 -20.90
CA LEU A 255 4.67 20.61 -19.49
C LEU A 255 3.26 21.18 -19.32
N GLY A 256 2.46 20.54 -18.48
CA GLY A 256 1.23 21.05 -17.92
C GLY A 256 1.44 21.63 -16.52
N GLU A 257 0.53 22.51 -16.10
CA GLU A 257 0.60 23.17 -14.79
C GLU A 257 0.27 22.22 -13.64
N GLY A 258 1.11 22.21 -12.61
CA GLY A 258 0.93 21.43 -11.39
C GLY A 258 1.12 19.92 -11.53
N GLN A 259 1.64 19.46 -12.67
CA GLN A 259 1.86 18.03 -12.91
C GLN A 259 3.01 17.47 -12.05
N VAL A 260 2.89 16.20 -11.68
CA VAL A 260 4.03 15.42 -11.19
C VAL A 260 4.72 14.80 -12.39
N VAL A 261 6.01 15.08 -12.57
CA VAL A 261 6.82 14.46 -13.61
C VAL A 261 7.38 13.14 -13.08
N VAL A 262 7.14 12.06 -13.79
CA VAL A 262 7.68 10.73 -13.45
C VAL A 262 8.58 10.28 -14.58
N ILE A 263 9.85 10.05 -14.27
CA ILE A 263 10.88 9.66 -15.24
C ILE A 263 11.28 8.22 -14.92
N GLY A 264 11.20 7.33 -15.89
CA GLY A 264 11.60 5.93 -15.71
C GLY A 264 11.17 5.04 -16.87
N ASP A 265 11.37 3.74 -16.73
CA ASP A 265 11.04 2.77 -17.78
C ASP A 265 9.55 2.42 -17.74
N ILE A 266 8.72 3.23 -18.42
CA ILE A 266 7.26 3.00 -18.47
C ILE A 266 6.87 1.81 -19.33
N GLU A 267 7.73 1.42 -20.29
CA GLU A 267 7.48 0.29 -21.17
C GLU A 267 7.75 -1.05 -20.47
N GLY A 268 8.44 -1.03 -19.32
CA GLY A 268 8.76 -2.21 -18.53
C GLY A 268 9.73 -3.15 -19.23
N VAL A 269 10.66 -2.60 -20.02
CA VAL A 269 11.69 -3.40 -20.73
C VAL A 269 12.69 -4.00 -19.73
N TYR A 270 13.05 -3.20 -18.73
CA TYR A 270 14.01 -3.51 -17.68
C TYR A 270 13.39 -3.46 -16.28
N ASP A 271 12.26 -2.77 -16.11
CA ASP A 271 11.62 -2.54 -14.80
C ASP A 271 10.14 -2.96 -14.76
N LEU A 272 9.91 -4.27 -14.88
CA LEU A 272 8.58 -4.88 -14.86
C LEU A 272 8.32 -5.62 -13.56
N HIS A 273 7.23 -5.28 -12.89
CA HIS A 273 6.84 -5.91 -11.62
C HIS A 273 5.55 -6.71 -11.75
N GLN A 274 5.50 -7.87 -11.11
CA GLN A 274 4.26 -8.63 -10.97
C GLN A 274 3.47 -8.10 -9.76
N THR A 275 2.33 -7.46 -10.04
CA THR A 275 1.40 -6.94 -9.03
C THR A 275 0.21 -7.88 -8.83
N ILE A 276 -0.69 -7.53 -7.92
CA ILE A 276 -1.90 -8.31 -7.64
C ILE A 276 -2.84 -8.36 -8.86
N SER A 277 -2.95 -7.26 -9.60
CA SER A 277 -3.91 -7.10 -10.70
C SER A 277 -3.31 -7.47 -12.05
N ALA A 278 -2.05 -7.11 -12.30
CA ALA A 278 -1.35 -7.36 -13.56
C ALA A 278 0.17 -7.11 -13.43
N PHE A 279 0.90 -7.29 -14.52
CA PHE A 279 2.23 -6.69 -14.62
C PHE A 279 2.13 -5.17 -14.74
N ALA A 280 3.00 -4.45 -14.04
CA ALA A 280 3.08 -3.00 -14.10
C ALA A 280 4.54 -2.56 -14.09
N ALA A 281 4.86 -1.57 -14.92
CA ALA A 281 6.16 -0.91 -14.89
C ALA A 281 6.38 -0.16 -13.56
N GLY A 282 7.63 -0.05 -13.10
CA GLY A 282 8.00 0.66 -11.86
C GLY A 282 7.39 2.05 -11.72
N PRO A 283 7.48 2.93 -12.74
CA PRO A 283 6.84 4.24 -12.72
C PRO A 283 5.34 4.20 -12.44
N ILE A 284 4.62 3.20 -12.96
CA ILE A 284 3.17 3.01 -12.73
C ILE A 284 2.91 2.60 -11.28
N VAL A 285 3.75 1.73 -10.73
CA VAL A 285 3.66 1.34 -9.32
C VAL A 285 3.83 2.58 -8.43
N LEU A 286 4.86 3.41 -8.68
CA LEU A 286 5.10 4.64 -7.92
C LEU A 286 3.95 5.65 -8.02
N ILE A 287 3.38 5.84 -9.22
CA ILE A 287 2.21 6.71 -9.45
C ILE A 287 1.01 6.23 -8.61
N ASN A 288 0.70 4.94 -8.64
CA ASN A 288 -0.45 4.40 -7.91
C ASN A 288 -0.28 4.48 -6.38
N ILE A 289 0.95 4.31 -5.89
CA ILE A 289 1.26 4.50 -4.47
C ILE A 289 1.09 5.96 -4.08
N LEU A 290 1.56 6.90 -4.91
CA LEU A 290 1.37 8.33 -4.67
C LEU A 290 -0.12 8.71 -4.65
N GLU A 291 -0.91 8.18 -5.57
CA GLU A 291 -2.36 8.39 -5.54
C GLU A 291 -3.01 7.77 -4.31
N SER A 292 -2.55 6.60 -3.85
CA SER A 292 -3.05 6.00 -2.60
C SER A 292 -2.81 6.89 -1.38
N LEU A 293 -1.67 7.60 -1.33
CA LEU A 293 -1.41 8.63 -0.31
C LEU A 293 -2.31 9.87 -0.47
N ARG A 294 -2.52 10.33 -1.70
CA ARG A 294 -3.38 11.50 -1.99
C ARG A 294 -4.84 11.28 -1.63
N GLN A 295 -5.36 10.08 -1.90
CA GLN A 295 -6.73 9.69 -1.55
C GLN A 295 -6.88 9.34 -0.07
N GLY A 296 -5.77 9.15 0.65
CA GLY A 296 -5.79 8.85 2.07
C GLY A 296 -6.19 7.42 2.38
N ASP A 297 -5.85 6.47 1.51
CA ASP A 297 -6.14 5.04 1.68
C ASP A 297 -5.49 4.47 2.94
N ASN A 298 -4.43 5.13 3.42
CA ASN A 298 -3.72 4.79 4.65
C ASN A 298 -4.32 5.43 5.92
N ILE A 299 -5.34 6.30 5.81
CA ILE A 299 -5.88 7.04 6.94
C ILE A 299 -6.90 6.20 7.71
N ILE A 300 -6.65 6.07 9.02
CA ILE A 300 -7.57 5.40 9.94
C ILE A 300 -8.53 6.45 10.50
N SER A 301 -9.72 6.52 9.92
CA SER A 301 -10.73 7.48 10.35
C SER A 301 -11.33 7.11 11.70
N ARG A 302 -11.78 8.11 12.47
CA ARG A 302 -12.51 7.89 13.73
C ARG A 302 -13.81 7.09 13.51
N GLY A 303 -14.46 7.31 12.37
CA GLY A 303 -15.66 6.56 11.98
C GLY A 303 -15.38 5.08 11.76
N TYR A 304 -14.23 4.73 11.18
CA TYR A 304 -13.82 3.34 11.01
C TYR A 304 -13.57 2.66 12.36
N LEU A 305 -12.89 3.32 13.30
CA LEU A 305 -12.69 2.79 14.65
C LEU A 305 -14.02 2.57 15.39
N LEU A 306 -14.98 3.48 15.22
CA LEU A 306 -16.32 3.33 15.77
C LEU A 306 -17.07 2.14 15.14
N LEU A 307 -16.98 1.95 13.82
CA LEU A 307 -17.56 0.81 13.12
C LEU A 307 -17.01 -0.51 13.67
N LEU A 308 -15.67 -0.63 13.77
CA LEU A 308 -15.03 -1.81 14.35
C LEU A 308 -15.51 -2.06 15.78
N PHE A 309 -15.59 -1.00 16.60
CA PHE A 309 -16.06 -1.12 17.97
C PHE A 309 -17.49 -1.66 18.05
N VAL A 310 -18.42 -1.08 17.28
CA VAL A 310 -19.83 -1.49 17.29
C VAL A 310 -19.98 -2.94 16.83
N VAL A 311 -19.33 -3.33 15.74
CA VAL A 311 -19.42 -4.69 15.21
C VAL A 311 -18.77 -5.71 16.14
N PHE A 312 -17.56 -5.45 16.63
CA PHE A 312 -16.91 -6.37 17.57
C PHE A 312 -17.64 -6.46 18.91
N PHE A 313 -18.24 -5.35 19.38
CA PHE A 313 -19.06 -5.36 20.57
C PHE A 313 -20.27 -6.26 20.39
N PHE A 314 -20.98 -6.07 19.28
CA PHE A 314 -22.15 -6.88 18.96
C PHE A 314 -21.81 -8.36 18.82
N CYS A 315 -20.80 -8.70 18.01
CA CYS A 315 -20.36 -10.09 17.80
C CYS A 315 -19.92 -10.73 19.12
N THR A 316 -19.11 -10.03 19.91
CA THR A 316 -18.68 -10.51 21.22
C THR A 316 -19.89 -10.76 22.14
N TYR A 317 -20.78 -9.77 22.26
CA TYR A 317 -21.93 -9.88 23.15
C TYR A 317 -22.81 -11.09 22.79
N HIS A 318 -23.09 -11.27 21.50
CA HIS A 318 -23.94 -12.35 21.02
C HIS A 318 -23.27 -13.72 21.10
N ILE A 319 -22.01 -13.86 20.67
CA ILE A 319 -21.28 -15.14 20.71
C ILE A 319 -21.13 -15.63 22.16
N PHE A 320 -20.76 -14.76 23.10
CA PHE A 320 -20.50 -15.20 24.47
C PHE A 320 -21.73 -15.36 25.34
N PHE A 321 -22.74 -14.50 25.17
CA PHE A 321 -23.80 -14.34 26.17
C PHE A 321 -25.20 -14.62 25.66
N HIS A 322 -25.40 -14.84 24.35
CA HIS A 322 -26.72 -15.04 23.77
C HIS A 322 -26.77 -16.33 22.95
N HIS A 323 -27.14 -17.43 23.59
CA HIS A 323 -27.38 -18.70 22.92
C HIS A 323 -28.88 -18.88 22.72
N MET A 324 -29.28 -19.35 21.53
CA MET A 324 -30.66 -19.73 21.28
C MET A 324 -30.77 -21.24 21.42
N ASP A 325 -31.54 -21.71 22.39
CA ASP A 325 -31.82 -23.14 22.52
C ASP A 325 -32.66 -23.61 21.33
N LEU A 326 -32.25 -24.73 20.71
CA LEU A 326 -33.02 -25.39 19.66
C LEU A 326 -34.29 -26.00 20.27
N PRO A 327 -35.50 -25.53 19.91
CA PRO A 327 -36.72 -26.12 20.45
C PRO A 327 -36.93 -27.52 19.87
N GLU A 328 -37.27 -28.49 20.71
CA GLU A 328 -37.58 -29.87 20.28
C GLU A 328 -38.79 -29.89 19.32
N GLY A 329 -38.74 -30.76 18.30
CA GLY A 329 -39.87 -31.01 17.39
C GLY A 329 -39.93 -30.20 16.06
N LYS A 330 -38.91 -29.42 15.71
CA LYS A 330 -38.90 -28.60 14.47
C LYS A 330 -38.47 -29.34 13.18
N THR A 331 -39.00 -28.88 12.04
CA THR A 331 -38.69 -29.37 10.67
C THR A 331 -37.25 -29.03 10.26
N LEU A 332 -36.69 -29.75 9.27
CA LEU A 332 -35.32 -29.53 8.78
C LEU A 332 -35.04 -28.06 8.43
N LEU A 333 -36.00 -27.39 7.76
CA LEU A 333 -35.88 -26.00 7.32
C LEU A 333 -35.83 -25.02 8.51
N GLN A 334 -36.58 -25.29 9.57
CA GLN A 334 -36.54 -24.51 10.80
C GLN A 334 -35.24 -24.71 11.58
N ARG A 335 -34.67 -25.93 11.57
CA ARG A 335 -33.36 -26.20 12.16
C ARG A 335 -32.25 -25.43 11.42
N ILE A 336 -32.30 -25.39 10.09
CA ILE A 336 -31.39 -24.59 9.26
C ILE A 336 -31.54 -23.10 9.59
N TRP A 337 -32.76 -22.58 9.72
CA TRP A 337 -32.98 -21.18 10.07
C TRP A 337 -32.44 -20.80 11.45
N VAL A 338 -32.69 -21.62 12.48
CA VAL A 338 -32.15 -21.38 13.82
C VAL A 338 -30.62 -21.43 13.80
N PHE A 339 -30.03 -22.40 13.07
CA PHE A 339 -28.59 -22.50 12.89
C PHE A 339 -27.98 -21.26 12.21
N LEU A 340 -28.63 -20.71 11.18
CA LEU A 340 -28.17 -19.49 10.51
C LEU A 340 -28.27 -18.26 11.42
N LEU A 341 -29.37 -18.14 12.18
CA LEU A 341 -29.57 -17.05 13.13
C LEU A 341 -28.57 -17.11 14.30
N GLU A 342 -28.25 -18.31 14.78
CA GLU A 342 -27.23 -18.53 15.82
C GLU A 342 -25.83 -18.11 15.32
N ARG A 343 -25.55 -18.31 14.03
CA ARG A 343 -24.26 -17.96 13.39
C ARG A 343 -24.24 -16.59 12.72
N TRP A 344 -25.25 -15.74 12.91
CA TRP A 344 -25.34 -14.42 12.28
C TRP A 344 -24.12 -13.54 12.55
N SER A 345 -23.52 -13.64 13.75
CA SER A 345 -22.30 -12.91 14.10
C SER A 345 -21.15 -13.17 13.12
N TYR A 346 -21.02 -14.39 12.59
CA TYR A 346 -19.99 -14.71 11.59
C TYR A 346 -20.27 -14.08 10.23
N PHE A 347 -21.54 -14.01 9.82
CA PHE A 347 -21.93 -13.27 8.62
C PHE A 347 -21.69 -11.76 8.78
N LEU A 348 -21.92 -11.22 9.99
CA LEU A 348 -21.61 -9.82 10.28
C LEU A 348 -20.09 -9.54 10.23
N LEU A 349 -19.25 -10.46 10.74
CA LEU A 349 -17.80 -10.36 10.61
C LEU A 349 -17.34 -10.44 9.15
N LEU A 350 -17.93 -11.33 8.34
CA LEU A 350 -17.69 -11.41 6.90
C LEU A 350 -18.07 -10.10 6.19
N ALA A 351 -19.25 -9.55 6.51
CA ALA A 351 -19.71 -8.27 5.97
C ALA A 351 -18.78 -7.13 6.37
N LEU A 352 -18.30 -7.08 7.62
CA LEU A 352 -17.32 -6.10 8.08
C LEU A 352 -16.04 -6.18 7.26
N VAL A 353 -15.51 -7.38 7.01
CA VAL A 353 -14.30 -7.56 6.19
C VAL A 353 -14.52 -6.97 4.79
N TYR A 354 -15.61 -7.32 4.12
CA TYR A 354 -15.90 -6.79 2.77
C TYR A 354 -16.11 -5.27 2.77
N VAL A 355 -16.86 -4.73 3.73
CA VAL A 355 -17.08 -3.27 3.82
C VAL A 355 -15.76 -2.53 4.06
N SER A 356 -14.95 -3.04 5.00
CA SER A 356 -13.62 -2.51 5.30
C SER A 356 -12.71 -2.53 4.08
N MET A 357 -12.77 -3.60 3.30
CA MET A 357 -11.91 -3.78 2.14
C MET A 357 -12.35 -2.93 0.94
N ILE A 358 -13.65 -2.98 0.58
CA ILE A 358 -14.21 -2.31 -0.61
C ILE A 358 -14.28 -0.79 -0.43
N PHE A 359 -14.74 -0.32 0.73
CA PHE A 359 -15.00 1.11 0.94
C PHE A 359 -13.86 1.81 1.67
N LEU A 360 -13.14 1.11 2.55
CA LEU A 360 -12.16 1.72 3.44
C LEU A 360 -10.73 1.34 3.09
N HIS A 361 -10.47 0.44 2.13
CA HIS A 361 -9.13 -0.01 1.72
C HIS A 361 -8.32 -0.71 2.83
N HIS A 362 -8.98 -1.13 3.91
CA HIS A 362 -8.34 -1.80 5.03
C HIS A 362 -8.64 -3.29 4.97
N TYR A 363 -7.61 -4.10 4.71
CA TYR A 363 -7.75 -5.55 4.59
C TYR A 363 -7.62 -6.26 5.94
N ILE A 364 -8.76 -6.66 6.51
CA ILE A 364 -8.82 -7.51 7.70
C ILE A 364 -8.82 -8.97 7.25
N HIS A 365 -7.85 -9.76 7.71
CA HIS A 365 -7.74 -11.15 7.28
C HIS A 365 -8.83 -12.03 7.90
N ILE A 366 -9.77 -12.47 7.07
CA ILE A 366 -10.97 -13.17 7.55
C ILE A 366 -10.67 -14.49 8.25
N LEU A 367 -9.74 -15.30 7.74
CA LEU A 367 -9.44 -16.61 8.34
C LEU A 367 -8.88 -16.46 9.76
N ILE A 368 -8.15 -15.38 10.04
CA ILE A 368 -7.60 -15.14 11.39
C ILE A 368 -8.72 -14.72 12.31
N LEU A 369 -9.58 -13.81 11.85
CA LEU A 369 -10.74 -13.36 12.61
C LEU A 369 -11.69 -14.53 12.94
N LEU A 370 -12.00 -15.36 11.94
CA LEU A 370 -12.84 -16.56 12.11
C LEU A 370 -12.18 -17.60 13.02
N SER A 371 -10.87 -17.84 12.85
CA SER A 371 -10.14 -18.78 13.72
C SER A 371 -10.11 -18.31 15.17
N TYR A 372 -9.93 -17.00 15.40
CA TYR A 372 -9.95 -16.40 16.73
C TYR A 372 -11.32 -16.59 17.40
N PHE A 373 -12.40 -16.19 16.74
CA PHE A 373 -13.75 -16.35 17.29
C PHE A 373 -14.14 -17.82 17.43
N GLY A 374 -13.78 -18.69 16.48
CA GLY A 374 -14.07 -20.12 16.54
C GLY A 374 -13.31 -20.83 17.67
N LEU A 375 -12.05 -20.49 17.90
CA LEU A 375 -11.26 -21.02 19.01
C LEU A 375 -11.88 -20.63 20.35
N ILE A 376 -12.23 -19.35 20.50
CA ILE A 376 -12.75 -18.87 21.78
C ILE A 376 -14.17 -19.40 22.05
N ASP A 377 -15.03 -19.49 21.05
CA ASP A 377 -16.34 -20.11 21.18
C ASP A 377 -16.22 -21.58 21.63
N THR A 378 -15.30 -22.33 21.01
CA THR A 378 -15.01 -23.72 21.39
C THR A 378 -14.53 -23.83 22.85
N LEU A 379 -13.59 -22.97 23.26
CA LEU A 379 -13.08 -22.94 24.65
C LEU A 379 -14.17 -22.53 25.65
N GLY A 380 -15.01 -21.55 25.30
CA GLY A 380 -16.14 -21.11 26.11
C GLY A 380 -17.16 -22.22 26.32
N GLY A 381 -17.49 -22.96 25.25
CA GLY A 381 -18.36 -24.13 25.33
C GLY A 381 -17.82 -25.25 26.21
N LEU A 382 -16.52 -25.56 26.11
CA LEU A 382 -15.85 -26.55 26.96
C LEU A 382 -15.86 -26.16 28.45
N LEU A 383 -15.59 -24.89 28.76
CA LEU A 383 -15.61 -24.38 30.12
C LEU A 383 -17.02 -24.39 30.72
N ARG A 384 -18.04 -24.06 29.92
CA ARG A 384 -19.44 -24.11 30.37
C ARG A 384 -19.87 -25.54 30.68
N ARG A 385 -19.57 -26.50 29.81
CA ARG A 385 -19.87 -27.93 30.06
C ARG A 385 -19.18 -28.45 31.32
N LYS A 386 -17.92 -28.09 31.56
CA LYS A 386 -17.21 -28.44 32.80
C LYS A 386 -17.88 -27.83 34.04
N ARG A 387 -18.35 -26.60 33.95
CA ARG A 387 -19.05 -25.93 35.04
C ARG A 387 -20.40 -26.58 35.34
N GLU A 388 -21.17 -26.89 34.30
CA GLU A 388 -22.45 -27.62 34.42
C GLU A 388 -22.24 -29.01 35.04
N GLN A 389 -21.16 -29.73 34.66
CA GLN A 389 -20.80 -31.02 35.27
C GLN A 389 -20.35 -30.92 36.73
N MET A 390 -19.72 -29.82 37.14
CA MET A 390 -19.35 -29.57 38.54
C MET A 390 -20.53 -29.08 39.39
N GLU A 391 -21.49 -28.39 38.78
CA GLU A 391 -22.70 -27.88 39.43
C GLU A 391 -23.86 -28.91 39.45
N SER A 392 -23.75 -30.01 38.69
CA SER A 392 -24.60 -31.20 38.86
C SER A 392 -23.88 -32.24 39.74
N PRO A 393 -24.12 -32.31 41.06
CA PRO A 393 -23.66 -33.45 41.83
C PRO A 393 -24.33 -34.69 41.26
N SER A 394 -23.55 -35.75 41.05
CA SER A 394 -24.02 -37.11 40.77
C SER A 394 -25.34 -37.41 41.49
N ALA A 395 -26.40 -37.67 40.72
CA ALA A 395 -27.61 -38.30 41.22
C ALA A 395 -27.34 -39.74 41.66
#